data_AF-A0AA88YXQ6-F1
#
_entry.id   AF-A0AA88YXQ6-F1
#
_cell.length_a   1.000
_cell.length_b   1.000
_cell.length_c   1.000
_cell.angle_alpha   90.00
_cell.angle_beta   90.00
_cell.angle_gamma   90.00
#
_symmetry.space_group_name_H-M   'P 1'
#
loop_
_entity.id
_entity.type
_entity.pdbx_description
1 polymer ?
#
loop_
_entity_poly.entity_id
_entity_poly.type
_entity_poly.pdbx_seq_one_letter_code
_entity_poly.pdbx_strand_id
1 'polypeptide(L)' 'MYKRDRVDPEVDPLEWWKTYSSKYPRLSVLAHRYLAVPGTSVPSERIFSTAGLILTKLRNRLSPSCVDKIIFLNKNKLSE' A
#
# COMPACT_ATOMS: atom_id res chain seq x y z
N MET A 1 12.22 -33.81 15.44
CA MET A 1 13.04 -32.76 14.79
C MET A 1 12.18 -32.02 13.78
N TYR A 2 11.79 -30.77 14.04
CA TYR A 2 11.09 -29.96 13.05
C TYR A 2 12.09 -29.49 11.99
N LYS A 3 11.94 -29.95 10.74
CA LYS A 3 12.64 -29.35 9.60
C LYS A 3 12.18 -27.90 9.51
N ARG A 4 13.09 -26.96 9.78
CA ARG A 4 12.87 -25.55 9.51
C ARG A 4 13.11 -25.36 8.02
N ASP A 5 12.03 -25.37 7.24
CA ASP A 5 12.06 -24.81 5.91
C ASP A 5 12.34 -23.31 6.09
N ARG A 6 13.60 -22.91 5.87
CA ARG A 6 14.00 -21.51 5.91
C ARG A 6 13.51 -20.89 4.61
N VAL A 7 12.62 -19.91 4.71
CA VAL A 7 12.28 -19.05 3.57
C VAL A 7 13.48 -18.15 3.32
N ASP A 8 13.92 -18.08 2.06
CA ASP A 8 14.98 -17.16 1.66
C ASP A 8 14.61 -15.72 2.06
N PRO A 9 15.53 -14.96 2.68
CA PRO A 9 15.24 -13.61 3.15
C PRO A 9 14.95 -12.62 2.02
N GLU A 10 15.27 -13.00 0.78
CA GLU A 10 15.01 -12.21 -0.44
C GLU A 10 13.60 -12.44 -1.00
N VAL A 11 12.85 -13.43 -0.50
CA VAL A 11 11.49 -13.71 -0.98
C VAL A 11 10.52 -12.70 -0.41
N ASP A 12 9.73 -12.07 -1.28
CA ASP A 12 8.65 -11.19 -0.88
C ASP A 12 7.62 -11.96 -0.03
N PRO A 13 7.36 -11.54 1.23
CA PRO A 13 6.43 -12.25 2.10
C PRO A 13 4.99 -12.31 1.55
N LEU A 14 4.53 -11.29 0.82
CA LEU A 14 3.21 -11.31 0.21
C LEU A 14 3.13 -12.34 -0.92
N GLU A 15 4.17 -12.47 -1.73
CA GLU A 15 4.28 -13.49 -2.78
C GLU A 15 4.31 -14.91 -2.21
N TRP A 16 5.02 -15.11 -1.10
CA TRP A 16 5.02 -16.39 -0.39
C TRP A 16 3.61 -16.76 0.08
N TRP A 17 2.91 -15.86 0.78
CA TRP A 17 1.55 -16.12 1.26
C TRP A 17 0.53 -16.31 0.14
N LYS A 18 0.73 -15.64 -1.01
CA LYS A 18 -0.08 -15.85 -2.22
C LYS A 18 0.08 -17.28 -2.74
N THR A 19 1.32 -17.76 -2.82
CA THR A 19 1.66 -19.10 -3.31
C THR A 19 1.12 -20.20 -2.39
N TYR A 20 1.19 -20.01 -1.07
CA TYR A 20 0.71 -20.99 -0.08
C TYR A 20 -0.74 -20.76 0.39
N SER A 21 -1.47 -19.86 -0.26
CA SER A 21 -2.85 -19.52 0.11
C SER A 21 -3.78 -20.73 0.14
N SER A 22 -3.66 -21.64 -0.82
CA SER A 22 -4.44 -22.89 -0.88
C SER A 22 -4.13 -23.86 0.26
N LYS A 23 -2.89 -23.85 0.75
CA LYS A 23 -2.45 -24.71 1.87
C LYS A 23 -2.93 -24.17 3.22
N TYR A 24 -3.02 -22.85 3.36
CA TYR A 24 -3.41 -22.17 4.59
C TYR A 24 -4.46 -21.09 4.35
N PRO A 25 -5.70 -21.43 3.95
CA PRO A 25 -6.69 -20.48 3.45
C PRO A 25 -7.13 -19.43 4.47
N ARG A 26 -7.17 -19.77 5.76
CA ARG A 26 -7.54 -18.81 6.81
C ARG A 26 -6.36 -17.92 7.24
N LEU A 27 -5.15 -18.50 7.25
CA LEU A 27 -3.96 -17.80 7.71
C LEU A 27 -3.41 -16.87 6.65
N SER A 28 -3.50 -17.24 5.37
CA SER A 28 -3.14 -16.39 4.24
C SER A 28 -3.98 -15.11 4.19
N VAL A 29 -5.28 -15.18 4.51
CA VAL A 29 -6.14 -13.99 4.61
C VAL A 29 -5.62 -13.02 5.67
N LEU A 30 -5.26 -13.52 6.86
CA LEU A 30 -4.69 -12.68 7.91
C LEU A 30 -3.32 -12.13 7.49
N ALA A 31 -2.45 -12.98 6.96
CA ALA A 31 -1.12 -12.58 6.54
C ALA A 31 -1.15 -11.49 5.46
N HIS A 32 -1.98 -11.63 4.43
CA HIS A 32 -2.18 -10.60 3.43
C HIS A 32 -2.68 -9.29 4.06
N ARG A 33 -3.61 -9.36 5.02
CA ARG A 33 -4.13 -8.16 5.70
C ARG A 33 -3.06 -7.43 6.49
N TYR A 34 -2.23 -8.15 7.24
CA TYR A 34 -1.21 -7.54 8.09
C TYR A 34 0.02 -7.10 7.30
N LEU A 35 0.42 -7.84 6.27
CA LEU A 35 1.57 -7.50 5.42
C LEU A 35 1.28 -6.35 4.44
N ALA A 36 0.01 -6.13 4.09
CA ALA A 36 -0.38 -5.00 3.24
C ALA A 36 -0.36 -3.65 3.97
N VAL A 37 -0.30 -3.64 5.31
CA VAL A 37 -0.26 -2.40 6.09
C VAL A 37 1.18 -1.88 6.11
N PRO A 38 1.45 -0.65 5.63
CA PRO A 38 2.78 -0.08 5.73
C PRO A 38 3.15 0.12 7.20
N GLY A 39 4.37 -0.23 7.56
CA GLY A 39 4.87 -0.08 8.94
C GLY A 39 5.11 1.37 9.39
N THR A 40 4.93 2.35 8.49
CA THR A 40 5.20 3.77 8.75
C THR A 40 4.13 4.68 8.15
N SER A 41 4.00 5.90 8.68
CA SER A 41 3.15 6.96 8.12
C SER A 41 3.70 7.61 6.84
N VAL A 42 4.95 7.28 6.47
CA VAL A 42 5.67 7.88 5.34
C VAL A 42 4.89 7.86 4.02
N PRO A 43 4.19 6.77 3.62
CA PRO A 43 3.38 6.77 2.40
C PRO A 43 2.25 7.80 2.46
N SER A 44 1.57 7.91 3.60
CA SER A 44 0.50 8.87 3.84
C SER A 44 1.02 10.31 3.81
N GLU A 45 2.13 10.59 4.49
CA GLU A 45 2.79 11.90 4.48
C GLU A 45 3.23 12.33 3.08
N ARG A 46 3.74 11.39 2.27
CA ARG A 46 4.08 11.65 0.86
C ARG A 46 2.85 12.05 0.05
N ILE A 47 1.70 11.40 0.28
CA ILE A 47 0.43 11.75 -0.36
C ILE A 47 0.02 13.17 0.06
N PHE A 48 0.04 13.48 1.36
CA PHE A 48 -0.34 14.79 1.89
C PHE A 48 0.60 15.92 1.44
N SER A 49 1.91 15.67 1.37
CA SER A 49 2.88 16.64 0.85
C SER A 49 2.63 16.94 -0.63
N THR A 50 2.39 15.89 -1.44
CA THR A 50 2.00 16.05 -2.86
C THR A 50 0.69 16.83 -2.99
N ALA A 51 -0.31 16.49 -2.19
CA ALA A 51 -1.59 17.19 -2.14
C ALA A 51 -1.42 18.66 -1.77
N GLY A 52 -0.62 18.96 -0.74
CA GLY A 52 -0.29 20.33 -0.33
C GLY A 52 0.34 21.13 -1.47
N LEU A 53 1.27 20.54 -2.22
CA LEU A 53 1.87 21.17 -3.39
C LEU A 53 0.84 21.45 -4.51
N ILE A 54 -0.01 20.47 -4.82
CA ILE A 54 -1.06 20.60 -5.84
C ILE A 54 -2.06 21.71 -5.46
N LEU A 55 -2.46 21.75 -4.19
CA LEU A 55 -3.41 22.73 -3.67
C LEU A 55 -2.83 24.14 -3.67
N THR A 56 -1.60 24.29 -3.18
CA THR A 56 -0.93 25.58 -3.03
C THR A 56 -0.56 26.20 -4.37
N LYS A 57 -0.18 25.38 -5.38
CA LYS A 57 0.23 25.90 -6.70
C LYS A 57 -0.92 26.14 -7.68
N LEU A 58 -2.05 25.43 -7.59
CA LEU A 58 -3.04 25.45 -8.68
C LEU A 58 -4.35 26.17 -8.35
N ARG A 59 -4.90 26.17 -7.12
CA ARG A 59 -6.23 26.75 -6.87
C ARG A 59 -6.54 27.04 -5.39
N ASN A 60 -6.53 28.32 -4.99
CA ASN A 60 -7.08 28.79 -3.70
C ASN A 60 -8.63 28.74 -3.58
N ARG A 61 -9.33 28.03 -4.50
CA ARG A 61 -10.82 27.98 -4.57
C ARG A 61 -11.37 26.59 -4.92
N LEU A 62 -10.65 25.51 -4.63
CA LEU A 62 -11.17 24.15 -4.80
C LEU A 62 -12.02 23.73 -3.60
N SER A 63 -13.15 23.08 -3.87
CA SER A 63 -13.90 22.39 -2.82
C SER A 63 -13.16 21.12 -2.39
N PRO A 64 -13.25 20.69 -1.12
CA PRO A 64 -12.60 19.48 -0.61
C PRO A 64 -12.89 18.24 -1.47
N SER A 65 -14.13 18.07 -1.91
CA SER A 65 -14.54 16.96 -2.79
C SER A 65 -13.81 16.90 -4.13
N CYS A 66 -13.35 18.04 -4.66
CA CYS A 66 -12.61 18.10 -5.92
C CYS A 66 -11.14 17.74 -5.69
N VAL A 67 -10.60 18.15 -4.54
CA VAL A 67 -9.24 17.80 -4.08
C VAL A 67 -9.08 16.30 -3.96
N ASP A 68 -10.02 15.61 -3.30
CA ASP A 68 -9.97 14.16 -3.13
C ASP A 68 -9.92 13.43 -4.46
N LYS A 69 -10.74 13.85 -5.43
CA LYS A 69 -10.76 13.29 -6.79
C LYS A 69 -9.43 13.51 -7.52
N ILE A 70 -8.83 14.69 -7.39
CA ILE A 70 -7.54 15.00 -8.02
C ILE A 70 -6.43 14.15 -7.41
N ILE A 71 -6.38 14.02 -6.07
CA ILE A 71 -5.39 13.19 -5.38
C ILE A 71 -5.56 11.73 -5.79
N PHE A 72 -6.79 11.22 -5.77
CA PHE A 72 -7.10 9.85 -6.19
C PHE A 72 -6.64 9.58 -7.63
N LEU A 73 -7.00 10.44 -8.57
CA LEU A 73 -6.59 10.31 -9.97
C LEU A 73 -5.06 10.41 -10.12
N ASN A 74 -4.40 11.32 -9.39
CA ASN A 74 -2.95 11.48 -9.47
C ASN A 74 -2.20 10.25 -8.96
N LYS A 75 -2.64 9.67 -7.83
CA LYS A 75 -2.01 8.48 -7.25
C LYS A 75 -2.23 7.22 -8.08
N ASN A 76 -3.39 7.10 -8.72
CA ASN A 76 -3.71 5.94 -9.57
C ASN A 76 -3.23 6.08 -11.03
N LYS A 77 -2.82 7.27 -11.48
CA LYS A 77 -2.22 7.48 -12.82
C LYS A 77 -0.71 7.21 -12.86
N LEU A 78 -0.04 7.09 -11.72
CA LEU A 78 1.40 6.83 -11.62
C LEU A 78 1.72 5.34 -11.39
N SER A 79 0.73 4.46 -11.51
CA SER A 79 0.87 3.01 -11.38
C SER A 79 0.90 2.28 -12.74
N GLU A 80 1.45 2.94 -13.77
CA GLU A 80 1.91 2.32 -15.02
C GLU A 80 3.43 2.26 -15.04
#